data_AF-A0A4V2KA18-F1
#
_entry.id   AF-A0A4V2KA18-F1
#
_cell.length_a   1.000
_cell.length_b   1.000
_cell.length_c   1.000
_cell.angle_alpha   90.00
_cell.angle_beta   90.00
_cell.angle_gamma   90.00
#
_symmetry.space_group_name_H-M   'P 1'
#
loop_
_entity.id
_entity.type
_entity.pdbx_description
1 polymer ?
#
loop_
_entity_poly.entity_id
_entity_poly.type
_entity_poly.pdbx_seq_one_letter_code
_entity_poly.pdbx_strand_id
1 'polypeptide(L)'
;MQAKTFSKMSGIELADVQIPESSIVDTSTWAGSRNLDQLVDFIIKMLPTLHTRMGQRPKNNGAPTLIFVAGAALRVADVTRVLKDKRLRGEKGGDVAKLFAKHFKLEEHVAYLKRTKIAAAVGTPGRLGKLLCDTDAFSTSALTHIILDVSYRDVKKRTLLDIPETRDEVFRTVLGAPKVFNGLRQGTIQLVLL
;
A
#
# COMPACT_ATOMS: atom_id res chain seq x y z
N MET A 1 5.15 12.76 10.81
CA MET A 1 5.76 12.55 9.47
C MET A 1 5.08 13.38 8.39
N GLN A 2 3.75 13.43 8.36
CA GLN A 2 2.99 14.23 7.39
C GLN A 2 3.34 15.74 7.40
N ALA A 3 3.39 16.38 8.58
CA ALA A 3 3.78 17.79 8.69
C ALA A 3 5.18 18.08 8.12
N LYS A 4 6.12 17.13 8.22
CA LYS A 4 7.46 17.26 7.63
C LYS A 4 7.41 17.25 6.10
N THR A 5 6.48 16.50 5.51
CA THR A 5 6.24 16.50 4.06
C THR A 5 5.64 17.82 3.61
N PHE A 6 4.65 18.33 4.33
CA PHE A 6 3.95 19.58 4.00
C PHE A 6 4.49 20.77 4.79
N SER A 7 5.82 20.90 4.87
CA SER A 7 6.48 21.89 5.73
C SER A 7 6.19 23.36 5.41
N LYS A 8 5.60 23.63 4.23
CA LYS A 8 5.21 24.97 3.78
C LYS A 8 3.73 25.29 3.99
N MET A 9 2.91 24.30 4.41
CA MET A 9 1.49 24.51 4.67
C MET A 9 1.29 25.15 6.04
N SER A 10 0.34 26.07 6.11
CA SER A 10 -0.21 26.59 7.36
C SER A 10 -0.97 25.50 8.13
N GLY A 11 -1.31 25.77 9.39
CA GLY A 11 -2.07 24.81 10.21
C GLY A 11 -3.43 24.44 9.63
N ILE A 12 -4.12 25.40 8.98
CA ILE A 12 -5.43 25.16 8.34
C ILE A 12 -5.28 24.30 7.08
N GLU A 13 -4.29 24.59 6.22
CA GLU A 13 -4.00 23.79 5.03
C GLU A 13 -3.53 22.37 5.40
N LEU A 14 -2.80 22.23 6.50
CA LEU A 14 -2.37 20.92 7.00
C LEU A 14 -3.57 20.08 7.48
N ALA A 15 -4.58 20.71 8.09
CA ALA A 15 -5.81 20.03 8.50
C ALA A 15 -6.59 19.49 7.30
N ASP A 16 -6.59 20.21 6.17
CA ASP A 16 -7.30 19.78 4.95
C ASP A 16 -6.73 18.51 4.33
N VAL A 17 -5.42 18.27 4.51
CA VAL A 17 -4.72 17.09 3.99
C VAL A 17 -4.46 16.02 5.06
N GLN A 18 -4.84 16.26 6.32
CA GLN A 18 -4.54 15.37 7.43
C GLN A 18 -5.16 13.98 7.22
N ILE A 19 -4.37 12.92 7.42
CA ILE A 19 -4.90 11.56 7.43
C ILE A 19 -5.71 11.37 8.73
N PRO A 20 -7.00 11.00 8.67
CA PRO A 20 -7.81 10.81 9.87
C PRO A 20 -7.26 9.67 10.73
N GLU A 21 -7.15 9.88 12.04
CA GLU A 21 -6.72 8.84 12.98
C GLU A 21 -7.67 7.64 12.96
N SER A 22 -8.98 7.87 12.78
CA SER A 22 -9.99 6.83 12.63
C SER A 22 -9.79 5.91 11.43
N SER A 23 -8.99 6.32 10.45
CA SER A 23 -8.62 5.47 9.31
C SER A 23 -7.45 4.54 9.63
N ILE A 24 -6.71 4.77 10.72
CA ILE A 24 -5.55 3.97 11.12
C ILE A 24 -6.03 2.76 11.93
N VAL A 25 -5.68 1.56 11.48
CA VAL A 25 -6.01 0.33 12.20
C VAL A 25 -5.14 0.20 13.44
N ASP A 26 -5.77 0.09 14.62
CA ASP A 26 -5.07 -0.30 15.83
C ASP A 26 -4.62 -1.75 15.73
N THR A 27 -3.31 -1.95 15.72
CA THR A 27 -2.67 -3.27 15.69
C THR A 27 -1.79 -3.51 16.91
N SER A 28 -2.01 -2.76 18.00
CA SER A 28 -1.25 -2.82 19.26
C SER A 28 -1.32 -4.19 19.94
N THR A 29 -2.39 -4.96 19.72
CA THR A 29 -2.56 -6.31 20.26
C THR A 29 -1.72 -7.38 19.54
N TRP A 30 -1.03 -7.03 18.45
CA TRP A 30 -0.07 -7.91 17.81
C TRP A 30 1.25 -7.98 18.59
N ALA A 31 1.49 -9.13 19.23
CA ALA A 31 2.71 -9.40 19.99
C ALA A 31 3.86 -10.02 19.17
N GLY A 32 3.61 -10.44 17.93
CA GLY A 32 4.63 -11.02 17.07
C GLY A 32 5.59 -9.98 16.49
N SER A 33 6.66 -10.43 15.83
CA SER A 33 7.53 -9.52 15.09
C SER A 33 6.79 -8.84 13.95
N ARG A 34 7.16 -7.60 13.64
CA ARG A 34 6.63 -6.82 12.51
C ARG A 34 7.54 -6.97 11.30
N ASN A 35 7.84 -8.21 10.91
CA ASN A 35 8.73 -8.52 9.79
C ASN A 35 8.01 -9.43 8.76
N LEU A 36 8.72 -9.81 7.70
CA LEU A 36 8.10 -10.63 6.63
C LEU A 36 7.82 -12.06 7.06
N ASP A 37 8.56 -12.60 8.02
CA ASP A 37 8.38 -13.97 8.52
C ASP A 37 7.02 -14.14 9.21
N GLN A 38 6.51 -13.05 9.78
CA GLN A 38 5.25 -12.99 10.51
C GLN A 38 4.14 -12.22 9.79
N LEU A 39 4.41 -11.68 8.59
CA LEU A 39 3.47 -10.83 7.87
C LEU A 39 2.16 -11.55 7.53
N VAL A 40 2.22 -12.83 7.18
CA VAL A 40 1.02 -13.62 6.85
C VAL A 40 0.13 -13.77 8.08
N ASP A 41 0.71 -14.19 9.21
CA ASP A 41 -0.03 -14.40 10.46
C ASP A 41 -0.56 -13.06 11.01
N PHE A 42 0.22 -11.98 10.85
CA PHE A 42 -0.22 -10.62 11.15
C PHE A 42 -1.47 -10.23 10.34
N ILE A 43 -1.48 -10.42 9.02
CA ILE A 43 -2.65 -10.08 8.18
C ILE A 43 -3.86 -10.92 8.58
N ILE A 44 -3.68 -12.23 8.78
CA ILE A 44 -4.78 -13.14 9.14
C ILE A 44 -5.41 -12.72 10.48
N LYS A 45 -4.58 -12.41 11.49
CA LYS A 45 -5.06 -12.10 12.84
C LYS A 45 -5.56 -10.66 12.97
N MET A 46 -4.81 -9.70 12.46
CA MET A 46 -5.07 -8.27 12.70
C MET A 46 -6.00 -7.66 11.66
N LEU A 47 -6.08 -8.24 10.46
CA LEU A 47 -6.81 -7.66 9.32
C LEU A 47 -7.77 -8.70 8.70
N PRO A 48 -8.74 -9.25 9.45
CA PRO A 48 -9.59 -10.35 8.99
C PRO A 48 -10.43 -9.99 7.74
N THR A 49 -10.87 -8.74 7.64
CA THR A 49 -11.55 -8.22 6.43
C THR A 49 -10.62 -8.27 5.22
N LEU A 50 -9.36 -7.84 5.38
CA LEU A 50 -8.38 -7.92 4.31
C LEU A 50 -8.10 -9.36 3.91
N HIS A 51 -7.87 -10.24 4.87
CA HIS A 51 -7.63 -11.67 4.62
C HIS A 51 -8.76 -12.29 3.80
N THR A 52 -10.01 -12.06 4.21
CA THR A 52 -11.19 -12.53 3.48
C THR A 52 -11.23 -12.00 2.05
N ARG A 53 -10.96 -10.70 1.86
CA ARG A 53 -10.98 -10.04 0.54
C ARG A 53 -9.85 -10.52 -0.38
N MET A 54 -8.66 -10.79 0.16
CA MET A 54 -7.52 -11.31 -0.61
C MET A 54 -7.78 -12.73 -1.13
N GLY A 55 -8.57 -13.53 -0.39
CA GLY A 55 -9.00 -14.87 -0.79
C GLY A 55 -10.04 -14.91 -1.92
N GLN A 56 -10.71 -13.77 -2.18
CA GLN A 56 -11.78 -13.67 -3.17
C GLN A 56 -11.24 -13.37 -4.56
N ARG A 57 -11.93 -13.87 -5.60
CA ARG A 57 -11.61 -13.54 -6.99
C ARG A 57 -11.91 -12.06 -7.25
N PRO A 58 -10.93 -11.24 -7.67
CA PRO A 58 -11.20 -9.85 -8.03
C PRO A 58 -12.21 -9.77 -9.17
N LYS A 59 -13.16 -8.85 -9.06
CA LYS A 59 -14.16 -8.62 -10.11
C LYS A 59 -13.51 -7.98 -11.33
N ASN A 60 -12.76 -6.90 -11.09
CA ASN A 60 -12.15 -6.06 -12.12
C ASN A 60 -10.63 -6.27 -12.21
N ASN A 61 -10.06 -5.99 -13.38
CA ASN A 61 -8.62 -5.95 -13.57
C ASN A 61 -8.03 -4.68 -12.92
N GLY A 62 -6.76 -4.75 -12.50
CA GLY A 62 -6.05 -3.60 -11.96
C GLY A 62 -6.64 -2.98 -10.68
N ALA A 63 -7.55 -3.70 -10.00
CA ALA A 63 -8.28 -3.23 -8.82
C ALA A 63 -7.90 -4.06 -7.58
N PRO A 64 -6.73 -3.83 -6.96
CA PRO A 64 -6.32 -4.57 -5.77
C PRO A 64 -7.19 -4.24 -4.56
N THR A 65 -7.25 -5.16 -3.60
CA THR A 65 -7.84 -4.87 -2.28
C THR A 65 -6.83 -4.35 -1.26
N LEU A 66 -5.55 -4.64 -1.49
CA LEU A 66 -4.41 -4.17 -0.70
C LEU A 66 -3.41 -3.42 -1.56
N ILE A 67 -2.97 -2.25 -1.10
CA ILE A 67 -1.70 -1.65 -1.52
C ILE A 67 -0.69 -1.81 -0.38
N PHE A 68 0.46 -2.39 -0.66
CA PHE A 68 1.58 -2.46 0.27
C PHE A 68 2.70 -1.55 -0.22
N VAL A 69 3.08 -0.58 0.60
CA VAL A 69 4.05 0.46 0.24
C VAL A 69 5.40 0.15 0.88
N ALA A 70 6.41 -0.10 0.06
CA ALA A 70 7.76 -0.42 0.50
C ALA A 70 8.79 0.53 -0.13
N GLY A 71 9.85 0.87 0.62
CA GLY A 71 10.78 1.94 0.22
C GLY A 71 11.78 1.57 -0.88
N ALA A 72 11.89 0.30 -1.27
CA ALA A 72 12.89 -0.16 -2.22
C ALA A 72 12.41 -1.31 -3.11
N ALA A 73 12.95 -1.39 -4.33
CA ALA A 73 12.58 -2.42 -5.32
C ALA A 73 12.80 -3.86 -4.83
N LEU A 74 13.92 -4.12 -4.13
CA LEU A 74 14.20 -5.44 -3.54
C LEU A 74 13.16 -5.79 -2.48
N ARG A 75 12.86 -4.84 -1.58
CA ARG A 75 11.84 -5.02 -0.55
C ARG A 75 10.45 -5.28 -1.13
N VAL A 76 10.09 -4.58 -2.22
CA VAL A 76 8.86 -4.86 -2.98
C VAL A 76 8.83 -6.30 -3.48
N ALA A 77 9.94 -6.80 -4.04
CA ALA A 77 10.01 -8.19 -4.51
C ALA A 77 9.87 -9.20 -3.36
N ASP A 78 10.48 -8.95 -2.21
CA ASP A 78 10.41 -9.82 -1.03
C ASP A 78 9.00 -9.88 -0.45
N VAL A 79 8.36 -8.73 -0.24
CA VAL A 79 6.96 -8.66 0.20
C VAL A 79 6.03 -9.34 -0.82
N THR A 80 6.26 -9.14 -2.11
CA THR A 80 5.46 -9.79 -3.17
C THR A 80 5.51 -11.31 -3.06
N ARG A 81 6.65 -11.91 -2.70
CA ARG A 81 6.76 -13.36 -2.50
C ARG A 81 5.96 -13.82 -1.29
N VAL A 82 6.01 -13.07 -0.18
CA VAL A 82 5.25 -13.39 1.05
C VAL A 82 3.74 -13.27 0.82
N LEU A 83 3.27 -12.21 0.17
CA LEU A 83 1.84 -12.02 -0.11
C LEU A 83 1.26 -13.01 -1.13
N LYS A 84 2.11 -13.82 -1.79
CA LYS A 84 1.68 -14.95 -2.62
C LYS A 84 1.35 -16.21 -1.81
N ASP A 85 1.51 -16.20 -0.48
CA ASP A 85 1.12 -17.30 0.40
C ASP A 85 -0.35 -17.70 0.15
N LYS A 86 -0.59 -19.01 -0.03
CA LYS A 86 -1.91 -19.57 -0.30
C LYS A 86 -2.90 -19.35 0.85
N ARG A 87 -2.42 -19.21 2.09
CA ARG A 87 -3.24 -18.87 3.26
C ARG A 87 -3.88 -17.49 3.12
N LEU A 88 -3.26 -16.56 2.40
CA LEU A 88 -3.81 -15.23 2.14
C LEU A 88 -4.67 -15.17 0.88
N ARG A 89 -4.19 -15.76 -0.23
CA ARG A 89 -4.84 -15.63 -1.54
C ARG A 89 -5.92 -16.68 -1.81
N GLY A 90 -5.89 -17.79 -1.08
CA GLY A 90 -6.69 -18.96 -1.44
C GLY A 90 -6.44 -19.42 -2.87
N GLU A 91 -7.36 -20.24 -3.40
CA GLU A 91 -7.27 -20.77 -4.76
C GLU A 91 -7.77 -19.79 -5.83
N LYS A 92 -8.68 -18.89 -5.44
CA LYS A 92 -9.40 -17.99 -6.36
C LYS A 92 -8.84 -16.57 -6.37
N GLY A 93 -7.95 -16.22 -5.44
CA GLY A 93 -7.38 -14.89 -5.30
C GLY A 93 -6.58 -14.45 -6.53
N GLY A 94 -6.74 -13.19 -6.90
CA GLY A 94 -6.00 -12.56 -8.00
C GLY A 94 -4.50 -12.48 -7.72
N ASP A 95 -3.73 -12.08 -8.73
CA ASP A 95 -2.28 -12.00 -8.66
C ASP A 95 -1.78 -10.93 -7.66
N VAL A 96 -0.49 -11.01 -7.31
CA VAL A 96 0.19 -9.99 -6.50
C VAL A 96 1.11 -9.18 -7.41
N ALA A 97 0.72 -7.94 -7.67
CA ALA A 97 1.45 -7.03 -8.54
C ALA A 97 2.72 -6.51 -7.84
N LYS A 98 3.82 -6.45 -8.59
CA LYS A 98 5.09 -5.82 -8.19
C LYS A 98 5.28 -4.53 -8.98
N LEU A 99 5.32 -3.38 -8.30
CA LEU A 99 5.21 -2.06 -8.94
C LEU A 99 6.38 -1.14 -8.54
N PHE A 100 7.51 -1.21 -9.25
CA PHE A 100 8.68 -0.34 -9.07
C PHE A 100 9.37 0.00 -10.42
N ALA A 101 10.19 1.05 -10.47
CA ALA A 101 10.70 1.62 -11.73
C ALA A 101 12.02 1.06 -12.28
N LYS A 102 12.67 0.10 -11.60
CA LYS A 102 14.03 -0.35 -11.94
C LYS A 102 14.13 -1.15 -13.26
N HIS A 103 13.21 -2.08 -13.52
CA HIS A 103 13.25 -2.97 -14.68
C HIS A 103 11.98 -2.93 -15.54
N PHE A 104 10.98 -2.16 -15.13
CA PHE A 104 9.68 -2.08 -15.81
C PHE A 104 9.34 -0.62 -16.07
N LYS A 105 9.06 -0.29 -17.34
CA LYS A 105 8.53 1.01 -17.75
C LYS A 105 7.10 1.19 -17.21
N LEU A 106 6.60 2.43 -17.22
CA LEU A 106 5.26 2.72 -16.70
C LEU A 106 4.19 2.03 -17.54
N GLU A 107 4.36 2.07 -18.85
CA GLU A 107 3.46 1.52 -19.85
C GLU A 107 3.33 -0.01 -19.72
N GLU A 108 4.41 -0.69 -19.33
CA GLU A 108 4.39 -2.14 -19.07
C GLU A 108 3.54 -2.48 -17.84
N HIS A 109 3.61 -1.68 -16.77
CA HIS A 109 2.70 -1.84 -15.63
C HIS A 109 1.26 -1.51 -16.00
N VAL A 110 1.03 -0.45 -16.77
CA VAL A 110 -0.30 -0.09 -17.27
C VAL A 110 -0.91 -1.26 -18.05
N ALA A 111 -0.16 -1.81 -19.02
CA ALA A 111 -0.60 -2.95 -19.80
C ALA A 111 -0.87 -4.20 -18.94
N TYR A 112 -0.01 -4.46 -17.95
CA TYR A 112 -0.18 -5.57 -17.00
C TYR A 112 -1.43 -5.41 -16.15
N LEU A 113 -1.65 -4.24 -15.57
CA LEU A 113 -2.79 -3.97 -14.69
C LEU A 113 -4.11 -4.02 -15.46
N LYS A 114 -4.16 -3.52 -16.70
CA LYS A 114 -5.38 -3.56 -17.55
C LYS A 114 -5.86 -4.97 -17.87
N ARG A 115 -4.96 -5.97 -17.93
CA ARG A 115 -5.31 -7.37 -18.27
C ARG A 115 -5.37 -8.33 -17.08
N THR A 116 -4.93 -7.90 -15.90
CA THR A 116 -4.70 -8.83 -14.78
C THR A 116 -5.62 -8.51 -13.60
N LYS A 117 -6.25 -9.55 -13.05
CA LYS A 117 -6.97 -9.48 -11.77
C LYS A 117 -5.97 -9.51 -10.63
N ILE A 118 -5.89 -8.42 -9.87
CA ILE A 118 -4.91 -8.23 -8.79
C ILE A 118 -5.62 -8.34 -7.44
N ALA A 119 -5.11 -9.16 -6.53
CA ALA A 119 -5.56 -9.19 -5.13
C ALA A 119 -4.81 -8.13 -4.30
N ALA A 120 -3.49 -8.07 -4.45
CA ALA A 120 -2.63 -7.11 -3.76
C ALA A 120 -1.61 -6.49 -4.70
N ALA A 121 -1.27 -5.23 -4.47
CA ALA A 121 -0.27 -4.50 -5.22
C ALA A 121 0.82 -4.02 -4.26
N VAL A 122 2.05 -4.47 -4.49
CA VAL A 122 3.22 -4.05 -3.72
C VAL A 122 4.04 -3.11 -4.57
N GLY A 123 4.40 -1.93 -4.06
CA GLY A 123 5.15 -0.98 -4.86
C GLY A 123 5.94 0.04 -4.08
N THR A 124 6.84 0.71 -4.81
CA THR A 124 7.53 1.90 -4.31
C THR A 124 6.63 3.12 -4.44
N PRO A 125 6.68 4.09 -3.51
CA PRO A 125 5.80 5.26 -3.52
C PRO A 125 5.73 5.96 -4.88
N GLY A 126 6.86 6.25 -5.51
CA GLY A 126 6.89 6.96 -6.80
C GLY A 126 6.26 6.20 -7.96
N ARG A 127 6.25 4.86 -7.93
CA ARG A 127 5.56 4.07 -8.97
C ARG A 127 4.07 3.96 -8.67
N LEU A 128 3.71 3.74 -7.41
CA LEU A 128 2.31 3.71 -6.99
C LEU A 128 1.63 5.05 -7.25
N GLY A 129 2.27 6.16 -6.90
CA GLY A 129 1.79 7.52 -7.14
C GLY A 129 1.50 7.78 -8.62
N LYS A 130 2.46 7.49 -9.51
CA LYS A 130 2.24 7.62 -10.96
C LYS A 130 1.06 6.77 -11.46
N LEU A 131 0.93 5.54 -10.98
CA LEU A 131 -0.17 4.67 -11.38
C LEU A 131 -1.53 5.15 -10.85
N LEU A 132 -1.57 5.67 -9.62
CA LEU A 132 -2.79 6.18 -8.97
C LEU A 132 -3.25 7.53 -9.54
N CYS A 133 -2.31 8.42 -9.89
CA CYS A 133 -2.60 9.79 -10.26
C CYS A 133 -2.60 10.02 -11.78
N ASP A 134 -1.74 9.33 -12.51
CA ASP A 134 -1.43 9.68 -13.91
C ASP A 134 -1.97 8.64 -14.91
N THR A 135 -2.65 7.59 -14.45
CA THR A 135 -3.16 6.51 -15.30
C THR A 135 -4.56 6.04 -14.89
N ASP A 136 -5.26 5.38 -15.82
CA ASP A 136 -6.56 4.73 -15.60
C ASP A 136 -6.45 3.23 -15.27
N ALA A 137 -5.23 2.68 -15.25
CA ALA A 137 -5.01 1.23 -15.14
C ALA A 137 -5.07 0.71 -13.71
N PHE A 138 -4.90 1.59 -12.71
CA PHE A 138 -4.81 1.22 -11.31
C PHE A 138 -5.99 1.76 -10.52
N SER A 139 -7.00 0.91 -10.33
CA SER A 139 -8.27 1.28 -9.74
C SER A 139 -8.28 1.10 -8.23
N THR A 140 -8.82 2.07 -7.50
CA THR A 140 -9.05 1.96 -6.06
C THR A 140 -10.44 1.41 -5.71
N SER A 141 -11.23 0.98 -6.70
CA SER A 141 -12.62 0.54 -6.50
C SER A 141 -12.80 -0.66 -5.56
N ALA A 142 -11.78 -1.52 -5.43
CA ALA A 142 -11.78 -2.66 -4.53
C ALA A 142 -10.85 -2.48 -3.32
N LEU A 143 -10.14 -1.35 -3.25
CA LEU A 143 -9.14 -1.05 -2.24
C LEU A 143 -9.81 -0.89 -0.89
N THR A 144 -9.30 -1.61 0.10
CA THR A 144 -9.78 -1.54 1.49
C THR A 144 -8.65 -1.25 2.46
N HIS A 145 -7.41 -1.63 2.12
CA HIS A 145 -6.27 -1.47 3.02
C HIS A 145 -5.06 -0.92 2.29
N ILE A 146 -4.32 -0.05 2.99
CA ILE A 146 -2.97 0.35 2.64
C ILE A 146 -2.06 -0.02 3.80
N ILE A 147 -1.01 -0.81 3.54
CA ILE A 147 0.02 -1.13 4.54
C ILE A 147 1.27 -0.32 4.21
N LEU A 148 1.79 0.42 5.19
CA LEU A 148 3.10 1.07 5.12
C LEU A 148 4.15 0.21 5.84
N ASP A 149 5.22 -0.16 5.13
CA ASP A 149 6.35 -0.97 5.64
C ASP A 149 7.29 -0.12 6.52
N VAL A 150 6.80 0.36 7.65
CA VAL A 150 7.52 1.29 8.53
C VAL A 150 8.46 0.57 9.51
N SER A 151 8.22 -0.72 9.77
CA SER A 151 9.08 -1.57 10.59
C SER A 151 10.39 -1.95 9.90
N TYR A 152 10.41 -2.03 8.56
CA TYR A 152 11.61 -2.37 7.81
C TYR A 152 12.63 -1.24 7.89
N ARG A 153 13.89 -1.61 8.16
CA ARG A 153 15.03 -0.70 8.13
C ARG A 153 16.02 -1.15 7.07
N ASP A 154 16.43 -0.22 6.21
CA ASP A 154 17.46 -0.47 5.21
C ASP A 154 18.85 -0.66 5.85
N VAL A 155 19.87 -0.88 5.01
CA VAL A 155 21.25 -1.05 5.45
C VAL A 155 21.80 0.16 6.22
N LYS A 156 21.21 1.35 6.05
CA LYS A 156 21.53 2.59 6.77
C LYS A 156 20.60 2.85 7.95
N LYS A 157 19.82 1.84 8.38
CA LYS A 157 18.86 1.88 9.49
C LYS A 157 17.69 2.87 9.29
N ARG A 158 17.36 3.20 8.04
CA ARG A 158 16.26 4.11 7.68
C ARG A 158 15.01 3.33 7.32
N THR A 159 13.85 3.83 7.74
CA THR A 159 12.52 3.33 7.41
C THR A 159 11.98 3.95 6.12
N LEU A 160 10.82 3.47 5.66
CA LEU A 160 10.07 4.04 4.53
C LEU A 160 9.89 5.56 4.62
N LEU A 161 9.73 6.10 5.84
CA LEU A 161 9.39 7.51 6.05
C LEU A 161 10.60 8.38 6.45
N ASP A 162 11.78 7.79 6.69
CA ASP A 162 12.97 8.56 7.08
C ASP A 162 13.64 9.27 5.89
N ILE A 163 13.47 8.74 4.69
CA ILE A 163 14.00 9.32 3.45
C ILE A 163 12.99 10.38 2.96
N PRO A 164 13.35 11.69 2.89
CA PRO A 164 12.42 12.76 2.53
C PRO A 164 11.69 12.52 1.21
N GLU A 165 12.39 12.08 0.17
CA GLU A 165 11.81 11.84 -1.15
C GLU A 165 10.75 10.72 -1.10
N THR A 166 11.08 9.62 -0.44
CA THR A 166 10.17 8.48 -0.27
C THR A 166 8.96 8.84 0.60
N ARG A 167 9.21 9.51 1.72
CA ARG A 167 8.17 10.01 2.63
C ARG A 167 7.21 10.95 1.90
N ASP A 168 7.75 11.87 1.13
CA ASP A 168 6.96 12.87 0.43
C ASP A 168 6.10 12.23 -0.65
N GLU A 169 6.61 11.24 -1.39
CA GLU A 169 5.79 10.44 -2.30
C GLU A 169 4.68 9.67 -1.56
N VAL A 170 4.96 9.06 -0.40
CA VAL A 170 3.92 8.36 0.39
C VAL A 170 2.76 9.30 0.71
N PHE A 171 3.03 10.49 1.25
CA PHE A 171 1.96 11.40 1.67
C PHE A 171 1.33 12.15 0.50
N ARG A 172 2.10 12.58 -0.50
CA ARG A 172 1.59 13.43 -1.59
C ARG A 172 0.88 12.63 -2.67
N THR A 173 1.42 11.49 -3.07
CA THR A 173 0.96 10.80 -4.30
C THR A 173 0.32 9.45 -4.02
N VAL A 174 0.62 8.79 -2.89
CA VAL A 174 -0.07 7.55 -2.51
C VAL A 174 -1.28 7.85 -1.63
N LEU A 175 -1.05 8.38 -0.42
CA LEU A 175 -2.14 8.71 0.52
C LEU A 175 -2.92 9.95 0.09
N GLY A 176 -2.25 10.90 -0.55
CA GLY A 176 -2.85 12.12 -1.11
C GLY A 176 -3.51 11.95 -2.48
N ALA A 177 -3.45 10.76 -3.10
CA ALA A 177 -4.19 10.51 -4.33
C ALA A 177 -5.69 10.73 -4.08
N PRO A 178 -6.44 11.50 -4.89
CA PRO A 178 -7.78 11.97 -4.54
C PRO A 178 -8.74 10.87 -4.10
N LYS A 179 -8.76 9.74 -4.83
CA LYS A 179 -9.63 8.58 -4.50
C LYS A 179 -9.18 7.83 -3.25
N VAL A 180 -7.87 7.80 -2.97
CA VAL A 180 -7.32 7.18 -1.75
C VAL A 180 -7.65 8.05 -0.55
N PHE A 181 -7.34 9.34 -0.63
CA PHE A 181 -7.58 10.29 0.45
C PHE A 181 -9.07 10.35 0.84
N ASN A 182 -9.96 10.41 -0.15
CA ASN A 182 -11.40 10.37 0.10
C ASN A 182 -11.84 9.05 0.75
N GLY A 183 -11.27 7.91 0.34
CA GLY A 183 -11.57 6.62 0.96
C GLY A 183 -11.09 6.52 2.41
N LEU A 184 -9.92 7.11 2.72
CA LEU A 184 -9.43 7.23 4.10
C LEU A 184 -10.35 8.12 4.94
N ARG A 185 -10.80 9.28 4.41
CA ARG A 185 -11.76 10.18 5.07
C ARG A 185 -13.12 9.55 5.34
N GLN A 186 -13.57 8.69 4.44
CA GLN A 186 -14.85 7.98 4.55
C GLN A 186 -14.74 6.68 5.36
N GLY A 187 -13.53 6.26 5.76
CA GLY A 187 -13.30 4.99 6.45
C GLY A 187 -13.48 3.74 5.57
N THR A 188 -13.61 3.89 4.25
CA THR A 188 -13.72 2.77 3.31
C THR A 188 -12.35 2.17 2.98
N ILE A 189 -11.29 2.95 3.17
CA ILE A 189 -9.89 2.50 3.14
C ILE A 189 -9.31 2.67 4.54
N GLN A 190 -8.61 1.66 5.01
CA GLN A 190 -7.90 1.66 6.27
C GLN A 190 -6.39 1.69 6.05
N LEU A 191 -5.68 2.49 6.84
CA LEU A 191 -4.23 2.58 6.86
C LEU A 191 -3.66 1.70 7.97
N VAL A 192 -2.66 0.90 7.64
CA VAL A 192 -1.98 0.01 8.58
C VAL A 192 -0.51 0.36 8.60
N LEU A 193 0.04 0.54 9.79
CA LEU A 193 1.47 0.68 10.01
C LEU A 193 2.01 -0.70 10.39
N LEU A 194 2.75 -1.33 9.47
CA LEU A 194 3.45 -2.58 9.75
C LEU A 194 4.71 -2.28 10.53
#